data_AF-A0A4Y2HSY6-F1
#
_entry.id   AF-A0A4Y2HSY6-F1
#
_cell.length_a   1.000
_cell.length_b   1.000
_cell.length_c   1.000
_cell.angle_alpha   90.00
_cell.angle_beta   90.00
_cell.angle_gamma   90.00
#
_symmetry.space_group_name_H-M   'P 1'
#
loop_
_entity.id
_entity.type
_entity.pdbx_description
1 polymer ?
#
loop_
_entity_poly.entity_id
_entity_poly.type
_entity_poly.pdbx_seq_one_letter_code
_entity_poly.pdbx_strand_id
1 'polypeptide(L)'
;MLKRESVPNATIATITQVKQLHFGNDGIIGRHFPTAWPLRSSELNPYDFWLCGNLKDAVYKGPIANLAELKNCIMQHIYNITNETLRSVVEHAVLRFQLIGENGGQHIEHF
;
A
#
# COMPACT_ATOMS: atom_id res chain seq x y z
N MET A 1 -4.47 -7.30 5.55
CA MET A 1 -3.91 -6.46 4.47
C MET A 1 -2.96 -7.34 3.65
N LEU A 2 -3.37 -7.81 2.46
CA LEU A 2 -2.59 -8.73 1.62
C LEU A 2 -2.67 -8.23 0.16
N LYS A 3 -1.57 -7.63 -0.30
CA LYS A 3 -1.32 -7.25 -1.70
C LYS A 3 -1.06 -8.53 -2.50
N ARG A 4 -1.66 -8.70 -3.68
CA ARG A 4 -1.33 -9.82 -4.58
C ARG A 4 -1.21 -9.31 -6.01
N GLU A 5 -0.05 -9.60 -6.60
CA GLU A 5 0.22 -9.54 -8.04
C GLU A 5 -0.69 -10.53 -8.80
N SER A 6 -0.82 -10.37 -10.12
CA SER A 6 -1.78 -11.11 -10.95
C SER A 6 -1.72 -12.62 -10.73
N VAL A 7 -2.80 -13.18 -10.17
CA VAL A 7 -2.95 -14.61 -9.86
C VAL A 7 -3.91 -15.24 -10.88
N PRO A 8 -3.71 -16.51 -11.31
CA PRO A 8 -4.66 -17.19 -12.19
C PRO A 8 -6.12 -17.12 -11.72
N ASN A 9 -7.06 -16.99 -12.67
CA ASN A 9 -8.49 -16.74 -12.39
C ASN A 9 -9.14 -17.74 -11.42
N ALA A 10 -8.73 -19.02 -11.47
CA ALA A 10 -9.23 -20.04 -10.54
C ALA A 10 -8.83 -19.75 -9.09
N THR A 11 -7.60 -19.28 -8.87
CA THR A 11 -7.12 -18.91 -7.54
C THR A 11 -7.80 -17.62 -7.04
N ILE A 12 -8.12 -16.68 -7.94
CA ILE A 12 -8.86 -15.45 -7.60
C ILE A 12 -10.23 -15.80 -7.03
N ALA A 13 -10.98 -16.73 -7.64
CA ALA A 13 -12.29 -17.14 -7.15
C ALA A 13 -12.23 -17.72 -5.72
N THR A 14 -11.28 -18.62 -5.47
CA THR A 14 -11.09 -19.20 -4.13
C THR A 14 -10.70 -18.13 -3.09
N ILE A 15 -9.80 -17.21 -3.46
CA ILE A 15 -9.38 -16.11 -2.59
C ILE A 15 -10.55 -15.16 -2.28
N THR A 16 -11.39 -14.86 -3.28
CA THR A 16 -12.57 -14.01 -3.11
C THR A 16 -13.56 -14.64 -2.13
N GLN A 17 -13.82 -15.95 -2.26
CA GLN A 17 -14.76 -16.65 -1.38
C GLN A 17 -14.27 -16.76 0.07
N VAL A 18 -12.98 -17.06 0.26
CA VAL A 18 -12.36 -17.07 1.60
C VAL A 18 -12.45 -15.68 2.24
N LYS A 19 -12.19 -14.62 1.48
CA LYS A 19 -12.27 -13.25 2.00
C LYS A 19 -13.71 -12.87 2.40
N GLN A 20 -14.71 -13.20 1.58
CA GLN A 20 -16.12 -12.96 1.89
C GLN A 20 -16.55 -13.68 3.18
N LEU A 21 -16.09 -14.93 3.36
CA LEU A 21 -16.38 -15.72 4.55
C LEU A 21 -15.82 -15.08 5.84
N HIS A 22 -14.63 -14.48 5.76
CA HIS A 22 -13.92 -13.96 6.93
C HIS A 22 -14.22 -12.49 7.25
N PHE A 23 -14.48 -11.65 6.25
CA PHE A 23 -14.59 -10.19 6.44
C PHE A 23 -15.96 -9.62 6.09
N GLY A 24 -16.90 -10.44 5.61
CA GLY A 24 -18.19 -9.97 5.12
C GLY A 24 -18.08 -9.19 3.81
N ASN A 25 -19.21 -8.78 3.23
CA ASN A 25 -19.22 -8.07 1.94
C ASN A 25 -18.89 -6.57 2.08
N ASP A 26 -19.14 -5.98 3.25
CA ASP A 26 -19.15 -4.53 3.43
C ASP A 26 -17.75 -3.93 3.69
N GLY A 27 -16.77 -4.77 4.02
CA GLY A 27 -15.39 -4.35 4.34
C GLY A 27 -14.35 -4.68 3.27
N ILE A 28 -14.74 -5.29 2.14
CA ILE A 28 -13.78 -5.76 1.14
C ILE A 28 -13.87 -4.91 -0.12
N ILE A 29 -12.76 -4.24 -0.43
CA ILE A 29 -12.64 -3.38 -1.60
C ILE A 29 -11.65 -3.99 -2.59
N GLY A 30 -12.06 -4.17 -3.85
CA GLY A 30 -11.26 -4.88 -4.84
C GLY A 30 -11.93 -5.03 -6.20
N ARG A 31 -11.16 -5.44 -7.21
CA ARG A 31 -11.60 -5.50 -8.63
C ARG A 31 -12.78 -6.45 -8.91
N HIS A 32 -13.10 -7.35 -7.98
CA HIS A 32 -14.17 -8.34 -8.08
C HIS A 32 -15.21 -8.22 -6.96
N PHE A 33 -15.23 -7.08 -6.27
CA PHE A 33 -16.16 -6.78 -5.18
C PHE A 33 -17.06 -5.59 -5.59
N PRO A 34 -18.25 -5.43 -4.96
CA PRO A 34 -19.23 -4.40 -5.34
C PRO A 34 -18.64 -2.99 -5.35
N THR A 35 -17.75 -2.72 -4.40
CA THR A 35 -16.93 -1.50 -4.39
C THR A 35 -15.67 -1.75 -5.20
N ALA A 36 -15.72 -1.36 -6.48
CA ALA A 36 -14.58 -1.46 -7.38
C ALA A 36 -13.44 -0.57 -6.88
N TRP A 37 -12.29 -1.16 -6.56
CA TRP A 37 -11.08 -0.39 -6.27
C TRP A 37 -10.56 0.24 -7.56
N PRO A 38 -10.23 1.54 -7.59
CA PRO A 38 -9.77 2.20 -8.80
C PRO A 38 -8.50 1.52 -9.35
N LEU A 39 -8.42 1.46 -10.68
CA LEU A 39 -7.21 1.04 -11.38
C LEU A 39 -6.10 2.03 -10.97
N ARG A 40 -4.99 1.54 -10.39
CA ARG A 40 -3.89 2.30 -9.71
C ARG A 40 -3.98 2.45 -8.17
N SER A 41 -4.50 1.42 -7.52
CA SER A 41 -4.42 1.18 -6.06
C SER A 41 -3.09 1.52 -5.37
N SER A 42 -1.96 1.33 -6.05
CA SER A 42 -0.62 1.56 -5.48
C SER A 42 -0.38 3.00 -5.06
N GLU A 43 -1.07 3.97 -5.65
CA GLU A 43 -0.90 5.39 -5.27
C GLU A 43 -1.71 5.78 -4.03
N LEU A 44 -2.64 4.92 -3.63
CA LEU A 44 -3.57 5.14 -2.51
C LEU A 44 -3.17 4.42 -1.24
N ASN A 45 -2.27 3.43 -1.35
CA ASN A 45 -1.77 2.69 -0.20
C ASN A 45 -0.52 3.39 0.37
N PRO A 46 -0.55 3.91 1.62
CA PRO A 46 0.61 4.51 2.29
C PRO A 46 1.87 3.65 2.26
N TYR A 47 1.69 2.33 2.31
CA TYR A 47 2.80 1.40 2.20
C TYR A 47 3.48 1.48 0.83
N ASP A 48 2.69 1.56 -0.24
CA ASP A 48 3.18 1.49 -1.61
C ASP A 48 3.76 2.84 -2.08
N PHE A 49 3.10 3.96 -1.79
CA PHE A 49 3.57 5.27 -2.25
C PHE A 49 4.65 5.88 -1.35
N TRP A 50 4.65 5.57 -0.06
CA TRP A 50 5.58 6.19 0.90
C TRP A 50 6.57 5.18 1.48
N LEU A 51 6.10 4.14 2.18
CA LEU A 51 7.02 3.29 2.96
C LEU A 51 8.03 2.55 2.07
N CYS A 52 7.58 2.02 0.93
CA CYS A 52 8.47 1.32 0.00
C CYS A 52 9.55 2.23 -0.58
N GLY A 53 9.21 3.47 -0.96
CA GLY A 53 10.16 4.46 -1.46
C GLY A 53 11.13 4.90 -0.35
N ASN A 54 10.58 5.27 0.81
CA ASN A 54 11.34 5.71 1.97
C ASN A 54 12.33 4.63 2.47
N LEU A 55 11.92 3.36 2.49
CA LEU A 55 12.82 2.26 2.85
C LEU A 55 13.92 2.05 1.81
N LYS A 56 13.61 2.15 0.50
CA LYS A 56 14.66 2.07 -0.54
C LYS A 56 15.66 3.20 -0.35
N ASP A 57 15.17 4.42 -0.18
CA ASP A 57 16.01 5.60 0.00
C ASP A 57 16.85 5.52 1.26
N ALA A 58 16.38 4.88 2.33
CA ALA A 58 17.13 4.70 3.56
C ALA A 58 18.16 3.57 3.49
N VAL A 59 17.76 2.42 2.92
CA VAL A 59 18.56 1.21 2.87
C VAL A 59 19.68 1.35 1.83
N TYR A 60 19.41 1.94 0.67
CA TYR A 60 20.38 2.02 -0.43
C TYR A 60 21.23 3.30 -0.43
N LYS A 61 21.30 4.07 0.68
CA LYS A 61 22.22 5.22 0.79
C LYS A 61 23.69 4.82 0.79
N GLY A 62 24.00 3.59 1.17
CA GLY A 62 25.37 3.08 1.27
C GLY A 62 25.47 1.62 0.84
N PRO A 63 26.70 1.13 0.66
CA PRO A 63 26.93 -0.29 0.39
C PRO A 63 26.47 -1.14 1.57
N ILE A 64 25.78 -2.23 1.28
CA ILE A 64 25.34 -3.22 2.28
C ILE A 64 26.17 -4.48 2.05
N ALA A 65 26.93 -4.90 3.06
CA ALA A 65 27.87 -6.00 2.94
C ALA A 65 27.18 -7.38 3.03
N ASN A 66 26.08 -7.50 3.77
CA ASN A 66 25.39 -8.78 3.98
C ASN A 66 23.92 -8.62 4.43
N LEU A 67 23.23 -9.76 4.53
CA LEU A 67 21.82 -9.83 4.91
C LEU A 67 21.54 -9.35 6.35
N ALA A 68 22.47 -9.54 7.29
CA ALA A 68 22.28 -9.10 8.67
C ALA A 68 22.28 -7.57 8.75
N GLU A 69 23.18 -6.92 8.03
CA GLU A 69 23.24 -5.47 7.91
C GLU A 69 21.99 -4.90 7.22
N LEU A 70 21.51 -5.54 6.14
CA LEU A 70 20.26 -5.17 5.48
C LEU A 70 19.07 -5.19 6.46
N LYS A 71 18.92 -6.28 7.22
CA LYS A 71 17.85 -6.44 8.21
C LYS A 71 17.95 -5.37 9.31
N ASN A 72 19.16 -5.12 9.81
CA ASN A 72 19.38 -4.10 10.83
C ASN A 72 19.03 -2.70 10.32
N CYS A 73 19.45 -2.33 9.10
CA CYS A 73 19.09 -1.04 8.49
C CYS A 73 17.57 -0.86 8.38
N ILE A 74 16.85 -1.88 7.88
CA ILE A 74 15.38 -1.84 7.79
C ILE A 74 14.75 -1.66 9.17
N MET A 75 15.19 -2.45 10.17
CA MET A 75 14.66 -2.36 11.53
C MET A 75 14.91 -0.98 12.14
N GLN A 76 16.15 -0.49 12.10
CA GLN A 76 16.49 0.84 12.65
C GLN A 76 15.70 1.95 11.97
N HIS A 77 15.56 1.91 10.65
CA HIS A 77 14.75 2.91 9.93
C HIS A 77 13.30 2.87 10.37
N ILE A 78 12.69 1.69 10.49
CA ILE A 78 11.31 1.53 10.95
C ILE A 78 11.14 2.06 12.38
N TYR A 79 12.07 1.75 13.29
CA TYR A 79 12.02 2.24 14.67
C TYR A 79 12.15 3.77 14.77
N ASN A 80 12.84 4.39 13.82
CA ASN A 80 13.04 5.83 13.78
C ASN A 80 11.87 6.59 13.12
N ILE A 81 10.90 5.90 12.52
CA ILE A 81 9.70 6.55 11.99
C ILE A 81 8.89 7.13 13.16
N THR A 82 8.73 8.45 13.18
CA THR A 82 8.00 9.13 14.23
C THR A 82 6.48 9.04 14.03
N ASN A 83 5.72 9.13 15.12
CA ASN A 83 4.26 9.22 15.07
C ASN A 83 3.78 10.43 14.25
N GLU A 84 4.52 11.53 14.27
CA GLU A 84 4.24 12.71 13.45
C GLU A 84 4.38 12.41 11.96
N THR A 85 5.42 11.68 11.57
CA THR A 85 5.61 11.22 10.18
C THR A 85 4.46 10.33 9.76
N LEU A 86 4.08 9.36 10.60
CA LEU A 86 2.94 8.47 10.31
C LEU A 86 1.63 9.25 10.15
N ARG A 87 1.37 10.23 11.02
CA ARG A 87 0.21 11.11 10.92
C ARG A 87 0.20 11.86 9.58
N SER A 88 1.31 12.47 9.20
CA SER A 88 1.43 13.19 7.93
C SER A 88 1.19 12.28 6.72
N VAL A 89 1.72 11.05 6.75
CA VAL A 89 1.50 10.06 5.69
C VAL A 89 0.02 9.67 5.56
N VAL A 90 -0.69 9.53 6.69
CA VAL A 90 -2.13 9.25 6.70
C VAL A 90 -2.93 10.45 6.18
N GLU A 91 -2.63 11.66 6.63
CA GLU A 91 -3.26 12.90 6.15
C GLU A 91 -3.09 13.05 4.63
N HIS A 92 -1.89 12.75 4.13
CA HIS A 92 -1.60 12.78 2.70
C HIS A 92 -2.38 11.73 1.91
N ALA A 93 -2.55 10.53 2.47
CA ALA A 93 -3.40 9.51 1.87
C ALA A 93 -4.87 9.97 1.80
N VAL A 94 -5.39 10.59 2.86
CA VAL A 94 -6.75 11.17 2.87
C VAL A 94 -6.91 12.24 1.79
N LEU A 95 -5.94 13.15 1.65
CA LEU A 95 -5.95 14.18 0.60
C LEU A 95 -5.98 13.55 -0.80
N ARG A 96 -5.17 12.51 -1.05
CA ARG A 96 -5.20 11.78 -2.32
C ARG A 96 -6.56 11.15 -2.59
N PHE A 97 -7.21 10.56 -1.58
CA PHE A 97 -8.57 10.02 -1.74
C PHE A 97 -9.59 11.09 -2.10
N GLN A 98 -9.53 12.26 -1.47
CA GLN A 98 -10.41 13.39 -1.77
C GLN A 98 -10.22 13.87 -3.21
N LEU A 99 -8.97 14.08 -3.63
CA LEU A 99 -8.67 14.56 -4.96
C LEU A 99 -9.05 13.55 -6.06
N ILE A 100 -8.96 12.25 -5.79
CA ILE A 100 -9.47 11.23 -6.74
C ILE A 100 -11.00 11.33 -6.84
N GLY A 101 -11.69 11.58 -5.73
CA GLY A 101 -13.13 11.82 -5.73
C GLY A 101 -13.51 13.04 -6.56
N GLU A 102 -12.78 14.15 -6.40
CA GLU A 102 -12.98 15.39 -7.16
C GLU A 102 -12.66 15.23 -8.65
N ASN A 103 -11.63 14.45 -9.00
CA ASN A 103 -11.20 14.21 -10.38
C ASN A 103 -11.98 13.06 -11.07
N GLY A 104 -13.14 12.67 -10.53
CA GLY A 104 -13.99 11.63 -11.12
C GLY A 104 -13.30 10.26 -11.24
N GLY A 105 -12.34 9.96 -10.37
CA GLY A 105 -11.57 8.71 -10.39
C GLY A 105 -10.35 8.70 -11.31
N GLN A 106 -10.00 9.83 -11.95
CA GLN A 106 -8.84 9.94 -12.84
C GLN A 106 -7.51 10.05 -12.07
N HIS A 107 -6.41 9.74 -12.77
CA HIS A 107 -5.05 9.79 -12.21
C HIS A 107 -4.68 11.21 -11.79
N ILE A 108 -3.98 11.29 -10.66
CA ILE A 108 -3.38 12.52 -10.17
C ILE A 108 -1.88 12.35 -10.35
N GLU A 109 -1.31 13.06 -11.30
CA GLU A 109 0.13 13.30 -11.32
C GLU A 109 0.40 14.47 -10.37
N HIS A 110 1.33 14.29 -9.44
CA HIS A 110 1.78 15.25 -8.42
C HIS A 110 1.12 15.19 -7.04
N PHE A 111 1.97 14.84 -6.09
CA PHE A 111 2.10 15.44 -4.76
C PHE A 111 3.59 15.55 -4.43
#